data_AF-A0A9D9CC50-F1
#
_entry.id   AF-A0A9D9CC50-F1
#
_cell.length_a   1.000
_cell.length_b   1.000
_cell.length_c   1.000
_cell.angle_alpha   90.00
_cell.angle_beta   90.00
_cell.angle_gamma   90.00
#
_symmetry.space_group_name_H-M   'P 1'
#
loop_
_entity.id
_entity.type
_entity.pdbx_description
1 polymer ?
#
loop_
_entity_poly.entity_id
_entity_poly.type
_entity_poly.pdbx_seq_one_letter_code
_entity_poly.pdbx_strand_id
1 'polypeptide(L)'
;LVLMKTLASQLSEDVREMSSAQRQNLHVAAVFACNFTNSLYAMAQEILAYDHIDKDILQALIEETAAKLRGHDAKDVQTGPAVRMDRNVIDKHIAWLQAHGQADKARLYEEMSRIIYERSQQS
;
A
#
# COMPACT_ATOMS: atom_id res chain seq x y z
N LEU A 1 -14.26 -6.15 32.51
CA LEU A 1 -12.93 -6.40 31.87
C LEU A 1 -12.63 -7.89 31.76
N VAL A 2 -12.63 -8.66 32.86
CA VAL A 2 -12.33 -10.12 32.84
C VAL A 2 -13.22 -10.90 31.85
N LEU A 3 -14.55 -10.69 31.88
CA LEU A 3 -15.47 -11.40 30.98
C LEU A 3 -15.21 -11.13 29.48
N MET A 4 -14.90 -9.87 29.11
CA MET A 4 -14.63 -9.52 27.72
C MET A 4 -13.30 -10.12 27.22
N LYS A 5 -12.28 -10.14 28.08
CA LYS A 5 -11.02 -10.83 27.79
C LYS A 5 -11.24 -12.33 27.59
N THR A 6 -11.98 -12.98 28.49
CA THR A 6 -12.27 -14.42 28.39
C THR A 6 -13.01 -14.75 27.09
N LEU A 7 -14.01 -13.96 26.71
CA LEU A 7 -14.73 -14.16 25.45
C LEU A 7 -13.84 -13.92 24.23
N ALA A 8 -13.05 -12.85 24.21
CA ALA A 8 -12.13 -12.57 23.11
C ALA A 8 -11.09 -13.67 22.93
N SER A 9 -10.55 -14.21 24.02
CA SER A 9 -9.57 -15.29 24.01
C SER A 9 -10.13 -16.64 23.57
N GLN A 10 -11.46 -16.82 23.55
CA GLN A 10 -12.09 -17.98 22.93
C GLN A 10 -12.21 -17.85 21.39
N LEU A 11 -12.04 -16.63 20.85
CA LEU A 11 -12.19 -16.33 19.42
C LEU A 11 -10.84 -16.12 18.71
N SER A 12 -9.83 -15.64 19.44
CA SER A 12 -8.51 -15.31 18.91
C SER A 12 -7.43 -15.64 19.93
N GLU A 13 -6.31 -16.18 19.44
CA GLU A 13 -5.10 -16.37 20.26
C GLU A 13 -4.38 -15.04 20.55
N ASP A 14 -4.61 -14.00 19.73
CA ASP A 14 -4.07 -12.66 19.92
C ASP A 14 -5.15 -11.72 20.46
N VAL A 15 -5.09 -11.42 21.77
CA VAL A 15 -5.97 -10.48 22.47
C VAL A 15 -5.13 -9.43 23.17
N ARG A 16 -5.24 -8.17 22.71
CA ARG A 16 -4.48 -7.03 23.26
C ARG A 16 -5.42 -6.00 23.85
N GLU A 17 -5.14 -5.57 25.08
CA GLU A 17 -5.84 -4.42 25.66
C GLU A 17 -5.29 -3.11 25.12
N MET A 18 -6.19 -2.21 24.75
CA MET A 18 -5.86 -0.89 24.20
C MET A 18 -6.83 0.16 24.71
N SER A 19 -6.31 1.35 25.04
CA SER A 19 -7.11 2.54 25.30
C SER A 19 -7.86 3.00 24.03
N SER A 20 -8.87 3.86 24.19
CA SER A 20 -9.58 4.43 23.03
C SER A 20 -8.65 5.20 22.09
N ALA A 21 -7.66 5.92 22.63
CA ALA A 21 -6.66 6.63 21.82
C ALA A 21 -5.75 5.65 21.04
N GLN A 22 -5.32 4.55 21.66
CA GLN A 22 -4.54 3.51 20.98
C GLN A 22 -5.35 2.85 19.87
N ARG A 23 -6.63 2.54 20.11
CA ARG A 23 -7.52 1.97 19.08
C ARG A 23 -7.75 2.93 17.91
N GLN A 24 -7.86 4.23 18.17
CA GLN A 24 -7.98 5.24 17.12
C GLN A 24 -6.71 5.28 16.26
N ASN A 25 -5.52 5.28 16.87
CA ASN A 25 -4.26 5.23 16.13
C ASN A 25 -4.13 3.94 15.30
N LEU A 26 -4.44 2.78 15.89
CA LEU A 26 -4.47 1.50 15.20
C LEU A 26 -5.41 1.52 13.99
N HIS A 27 -6.59 2.12 14.14
CA HIS A 27 -7.56 2.20 13.04
C HIS A 27 -7.04 3.03 11.87
N VAL A 28 -6.44 4.19 12.13
CA VAL A 28 -5.82 5.01 11.07
C VAL A 28 -4.70 4.22 10.38
N ALA A 29 -3.83 3.55 11.14
CA ALA A 29 -2.77 2.72 10.57
C ALA A 29 -3.33 1.58 9.70
N ALA A 30 -4.41 0.92 10.14
CA ALA A 30 -5.08 -0.14 9.39
C ALA A 30 -5.74 0.37 8.09
N VAL A 31 -6.29 1.59 8.09
CA VAL A 31 -6.82 2.22 6.87
C VAL A 31 -5.71 2.38 5.82
N PHE A 32 -4.53 2.84 6.21
CA PHE A 32 -3.38 2.93 5.30
C PHE A 32 -2.90 1.55 4.83
N ALA A 33 -2.71 0.61 5.76
CA ALA A 33 -2.13 -0.69 5.45
C ALA A 33 -3.06 -1.58 4.62
N CYS A 34 -4.37 -1.50 4.85
CA CYS A 34 -5.35 -2.42 4.26
C CYS A 34 -6.28 -1.72 3.27
N ASN A 35 -6.99 -0.67 3.70
CA ASN A 35 -8.04 -0.08 2.86
C ASN A 35 -7.48 0.70 1.67
N PHE A 36 -6.46 1.54 1.90
CA PHE A 36 -5.81 2.27 0.81
C PHE A 36 -5.04 1.33 -0.10
N THR A 37 -4.34 0.33 0.45
CA THR A 37 -3.68 -0.72 -0.35
C THR A 37 -4.66 -1.44 -1.28
N ASN A 38 -5.85 -1.82 -0.80
CA ASN A 38 -6.87 -2.42 -1.66
C ASN A 38 -7.36 -1.47 -2.76
N SER A 39 -7.48 -0.16 -2.47
CA SER A 39 -7.80 0.85 -3.49
C SER A 39 -6.71 0.93 -4.56
N LEU A 40 -5.43 0.82 -4.18
CA LEU A 40 -4.32 0.77 -5.14
C LEU A 40 -4.40 -0.49 -6.03
N TYR A 41 -4.83 -1.63 -5.49
CA TYR A 41 -5.06 -2.84 -6.29
C TYR A 41 -6.19 -2.64 -7.30
N ALA A 42 -7.29 -2.01 -6.92
CA ALA A 42 -8.38 -1.68 -7.84
C ALA A 42 -7.90 -0.76 -8.97
N MET A 43 -7.13 0.29 -8.65
CA MET A 43 -6.53 1.18 -9.65
C MET A 43 -5.58 0.45 -10.60
N ALA A 44 -4.79 -0.51 -10.10
CA ALA A 44 -3.91 -1.33 -10.94
C ALA A 44 -4.71 -2.24 -11.89
N GLN A 45 -5.81 -2.83 -11.43
CA GLN A 45 -6.72 -3.63 -12.27
C GLN A 45 -7.37 -2.79 -13.37
N GLU A 46 -7.76 -1.55 -13.06
CA GLU A 46 -8.29 -0.60 -14.06
C GLU A 46 -7.26 -0.23 -15.13
N ILE A 47 -5.98 -0.06 -14.75
CA ILE A 47 -4.89 0.19 -15.70
C ILE A 47 -4.70 -1.00 -16.62
N LEU A 48 -4.63 -2.23 -16.10
CA LEU A 48 -4.47 -3.44 -16.90
C LEU A 48 -5.64 -3.69 -17.85
N ALA A 49 -6.86 -3.33 -17.43
CA ALA A 49 -8.05 -3.48 -18.25
C ALA A 49 -8.01 -2.63 -19.53
N TYR A 50 -7.25 -1.53 -19.56
CA TYR A 50 -7.10 -0.69 -20.76
C TYR A 50 -6.51 -1.48 -21.94
N ASP A 51 -5.50 -2.31 -21.68
CA ASP A 51 -4.83 -3.14 -22.70
C ASP A 51 -5.29 -4.61 -22.66
N HIS A 52 -6.44 -4.89 -22.03
CA HIS A 52 -7.01 -6.23 -21.90
C HIS A 52 -6.05 -7.26 -21.27
N ILE A 53 -5.19 -6.82 -20.35
CA ILE A 53 -4.25 -7.68 -19.64
C ILE A 53 -4.97 -8.35 -18.47
N ASP A 54 -4.78 -9.66 -18.32
CA ASP A 54 -5.35 -10.42 -17.21
C ASP A 54 -4.78 -9.93 -15.87
N LYS A 55 -5.67 -9.55 -14.95
CA LYS A 55 -5.32 -9.06 -13.62
C LYS A 55 -4.65 -10.10 -12.75
N ASP A 56 -4.83 -11.39 -13.05
CA ASP A 56 -4.25 -12.48 -12.26
C ASP A 56 -2.71 -12.41 -12.24
N ILE A 57 -2.10 -11.73 -13.21
CA ILE A 57 -0.65 -11.44 -13.23
C ILE A 57 -0.19 -10.62 -12.02
N LEU A 58 -1.07 -9.81 -11.41
CA LEU A 58 -0.73 -9.01 -10.24
C LEU A 58 -0.65 -9.84 -8.96
N GLN A 59 -1.32 -11.00 -8.91
CA GLN A 59 -1.45 -11.77 -7.68
C GLN A 59 -0.08 -12.16 -7.11
N ALA A 60 0.81 -12.70 -7.95
CA ALA A 60 2.16 -13.08 -7.54
C ALA A 60 3.00 -11.88 -7.06
N LEU A 61 2.84 -10.72 -7.72
CA LEU A 61 3.57 -9.49 -7.36
C LEU A 61 3.09 -8.92 -6.02
N ILE A 62 1.79 -8.98 -5.77
CA ILE A 62 1.15 -8.55 -4.52
C ILE A 62 1.60 -9.45 -3.36
N GLU A 63 1.53 -10.76 -3.55
CA GLU A 63 1.93 -11.75 -2.54
C GLU A 63 3.41 -11.62 -2.18
N GLU A 64 4.29 -11.47 -3.17
CA GLU A 64 5.72 -11.26 -2.94
C GLU A 64 5.98 -9.95 -2.17
N THR A 65 5.26 -8.88 -2.51
CA THR A 65 5.39 -7.59 -1.81
C THR A 65 4.94 -7.70 -0.35
N ALA A 66 3.83 -8.37 -0.09
CA ALA A 66 3.36 -8.61 1.28
C ALA A 66 4.28 -9.56 2.06
N ALA A 67 4.83 -10.58 1.39
CA ALA A 67 5.74 -11.55 2.00
C ALA A 67 7.05 -10.89 2.47
N LYS A 68 7.58 -9.90 1.73
CA LYS A 68 8.79 -9.15 2.12
C LYS A 68 8.66 -8.40 3.43
N LEU A 69 7.45 -8.05 3.85
CA LEU A 69 7.21 -7.41 5.16
C LEU A 69 7.39 -8.37 6.34
N ARG A 70 7.49 -9.68 6.09
CA ARG A 70 7.77 -10.66 7.15
C ARG A 70 9.22 -10.52 7.60
N GLY A 71 9.40 -9.86 8.74
CA GLY A 71 10.73 -9.68 9.35
C GLY A 71 11.50 -8.46 8.86
N HIS A 72 10.89 -7.58 8.06
CA HIS A 72 11.49 -6.34 7.59
C HIS A 72 10.52 -5.17 7.75
N ASP A 73 11.04 -3.97 8.02
CA ASP A 73 10.24 -2.76 7.97
C ASP A 73 9.91 -2.40 6.52
N ALA A 74 8.72 -1.83 6.28
CA ALA A 74 8.25 -1.47 4.94
C ALA A 74 9.22 -0.54 4.17
N LYS A 75 9.97 0.30 4.89
CA LYS A 75 10.98 1.19 4.31
C LYS A 75 12.18 0.43 3.73
N ASP A 76 12.56 -0.69 4.34
CA ASP A 76 13.79 -1.42 3.98
C ASP A 76 13.60 -2.26 2.72
N VAL A 77 12.36 -2.67 2.46
CA VAL A 77 11.98 -3.49 1.30
C VAL A 77 11.39 -2.65 0.15
N GLN A 78 11.36 -1.33 0.29
CA GLN A 78 10.86 -0.42 -0.73
C GLN A 78 11.79 -0.42 -1.95
N THR A 79 11.22 -0.61 -3.14
CA THR A 79 11.96 -0.61 -4.42
C THR A 79 11.24 0.22 -5.48
N GLY A 80 11.74 0.21 -6.72
CA GLY A 80 11.12 0.91 -7.86
C GLY A 80 11.79 2.23 -8.23
N PRO A 81 11.32 2.91 -9.30
CA PRO A 81 11.92 4.14 -9.81
C PRO A 81 11.84 5.31 -8.81
N ALA A 82 10.82 5.33 -7.94
CA ALA A 82 10.60 6.40 -6.98
C ALA A 82 11.69 6.50 -5.90
N VAL A 83 12.23 5.37 -5.43
CA VAL A 83 13.30 5.34 -4.40
C VAL A 83 14.54 6.13 -4.85
N ARG A 84 14.82 6.13 -6.14
CA ARG A 84 15.97 6.80 -6.76
C ARG A 84 15.59 8.05 -7.56
N MET A 85 14.35 8.53 -7.44
CA MET A 85 13.79 9.64 -8.21
C MET A 85 14.12 9.54 -9.72
N ASP A 86 13.91 8.37 -10.33
CA ASP A 86 14.16 8.14 -11.75
C ASP A 86 13.12 8.86 -12.62
N ARG A 87 13.34 10.16 -12.86
CA ARG A 87 12.43 11.03 -13.61
C ARG A 87 12.16 10.53 -15.03
N ASN A 88 13.14 9.88 -15.66
CA ASN A 88 12.95 9.32 -16.99
C ASN A 88 11.85 8.24 -17.04
N VAL A 89 11.69 7.44 -15.99
CA VAL A 89 10.64 6.42 -15.90
C VAL A 89 9.36 7.01 -15.32
N ILE A 90 9.45 7.81 -14.26
CA ILE A 90 8.31 8.45 -13.59
C ILE A 90 7.50 9.30 -14.57
N ASP A 91 8.18 10.19 -15.30
CA ASP A 91 7.49 11.14 -16.18
C ASP A 91 6.84 10.41 -17.38
N LYS A 92 7.42 9.30 -17.84
CA LYS A 92 6.82 8.43 -18.85
C LYS A 92 5.53 7.77 -18.36
N HIS A 93 5.52 7.24 -17.14
CA HIS A 93 4.32 6.63 -16.55
C HIS A 93 3.21 7.66 -16.35
N ILE A 94 3.55 8.86 -15.85
CA ILE A 94 2.60 9.97 -15.67
C ILE A 94 2.01 10.41 -17.02
N ALA A 95 2.86 10.61 -18.04
CA ALA A 95 2.40 10.98 -19.37
C ALA A 95 1.45 9.94 -19.98
N TRP A 96 1.75 8.64 -19.79
CA TRP A 96 0.85 7.56 -20.20
C TRP A 96 -0.50 7.67 -19.49
N LEU A 97 -0.52 7.78 -18.16
CA LEU A 97 -1.76 7.89 -17.38
C LEU A 97 -2.61 9.11 -17.83
N GLN A 98 -1.97 10.25 -18.07
CA GLN A 98 -2.65 11.46 -18.55
C GLN A 98 -3.25 11.28 -19.95
N ALA A 99 -2.49 10.70 -20.88
CA ALA A 99 -2.95 10.45 -22.24
C ALA A 99 -4.14 9.46 -22.30
N HIS A 100 -4.32 8.66 -21.25
CA HIS A 100 -5.32 7.58 -21.17
C HIS A 100 -6.50 7.94 -20.24
N GLY A 101 -6.67 9.22 -19.89
CA GLY A 101 -7.80 9.69 -19.08
C GLY A 101 -7.72 9.32 -17.59
N GLN A 102 -6.57 8.87 -17.10
CA GLN A 102 -6.35 8.41 -15.72
C GLN A 102 -5.75 9.53 -14.84
N ALA A 103 -6.35 10.72 -14.88
CA ALA A 103 -5.78 11.93 -14.26
C ALA A 103 -5.69 11.86 -12.72
N ASP A 104 -6.61 11.15 -12.08
CA ASP A 104 -6.56 10.84 -10.64
C ASP A 104 -5.34 9.96 -10.30
N LYS A 105 -5.12 8.89 -11.07
CA LYS A 105 -3.98 7.98 -10.89
C LYS A 105 -2.65 8.68 -11.18
N ALA A 106 -2.60 9.56 -12.18
CA ALA A 106 -1.42 10.37 -12.49
C ALA A 106 -1.01 11.28 -11.30
N ARG A 107 -2.00 11.96 -10.69
CA ARG A 107 -1.74 12.79 -9.50
C ARG A 107 -1.27 11.95 -8.31
N LEU A 108 -1.91 10.81 -8.07
CA LEU A 108 -1.51 9.91 -7.00
C LEU A 108 -0.11 9.32 -7.24
N TYR A 109 0.23 9.00 -8.48
CA TYR A 109 1.55 8.47 -8.85
C TYR A 109 2.68 9.45 -8.52
N GLU A 110 2.54 10.74 -8.88
CA GLU A 110 3.53 11.77 -8.55
C GLU A 110 3.66 11.92 -7.03
N GLU A 111 2.53 12.00 -6.31
CA GLU A 111 2.54 12.19 -4.87
C GLU A 111 3.15 11.00 -4.11
N MET A 112 2.80 9.77 -4.50
CA MET A 112 3.40 8.57 -3.93
C MET A 112 4.88 8.47 -4.26
N SER A 113 5.30 8.86 -5.48
CA SER A 113 6.72 8.86 -5.85
C SER A 113 7.53 9.84 -5.01
N ARG A 114 6.98 11.04 -4.76
CA ARG A 114 7.55 12.05 -3.86
C ARG A 114 7.68 11.52 -2.44
N ILE A 115 6.60 10.96 -1.88
CA ILE A 115 6.58 10.39 -0.51
C ILE A 115 7.61 9.26 -0.36
N ILE A 116 7.69 8.35 -1.34
CA ILE A 116 8.66 7.24 -1.32
C ILE A 116 10.09 7.79 -1.32
N TYR A 117 10.38 8.76 -2.18
CA TYR A 117 11.70 9.36 -2.25
C TYR A 117 12.08 10.06 -0.94
N GLU A 118 11.23 10.93 -0.41
CA GLU A 118 11.48 11.65 0.85
C GLU A 118 11.77 10.68 2.02
N ARG A 119 11.00 9.60 2.12
CA ARG A 119 11.24 8.56 3.13
C ARG A 119 12.56 7.83 2.94
N SER A 120 12.99 7.62 1.69
CA SER A 120 14.29 7.00 1.40
C SER A 120 15.49 7.87 1.77
N GLN A 121 15.31 9.19 1.83
CA GLN A 121 16.37 10.14 2.21
C GLN A 121 16.48 10.30 3.74
N GLN A 122 15.43 9.94 4.48
CA GLN A 122 15.39 9.98 5.94
C GLN A 122 15.98 8.67 6.49
N SER A 123 17.30 8.53 6.41
CA SER A 123 18.07 7.48 7.10
C SER A 123 18.51 7.94 8.49
#